data_AF-A0A1G3CNI4-F1
#
_entry.id   AF-A0A1G3CNI4-F1
#
_cell.length_a   1.000
_cell.length_b   1.000
_cell.length_c   1.000
_cell.angle_alpha   90.00
_cell.angle_beta   90.00
_cell.angle_gamma   90.00
#
_symmetry.space_group_name_H-M   'P 1'
#
loop_
_entity.id
_entity.type
_entity.pdbx_description
1 polymer ?
#
loop_
_entity_poly.entity_id
_entity_poly.type
_entity_poly.pdbx_seq_one_letter_code
_entity_poly.pdbx_strand_id
1 'polypeptide(L)'
;MREIAIRGFANEKFNTSFGQGLFRRAVFNGSVELASPSQKYLVDFYTFDHWEHLAKSDVQMDTVTKLVGAGIQAQAGILLSWLLHYEPLSKTKTPANGYCIYAPNSKELHIAIDDPTNQTQDEWTLNVHNCKATGTNKPVFIATNVDLH
;
A
#
# COMPACT_ATOMS: atom_id res chain seq x y z
N MET A 1 -9.37 11.06 14.48
CA MET A 1 -8.71 10.33 13.38
C MET A 1 -8.38 8.95 13.91
N ARG A 2 -8.78 7.88 13.22
CA ARG A 2 -8.55 6.50 13.66
C ARG A 2 -7.05 6.18 13.61
N GLU A 3 -6.58 5.38 14.56
CA GLU A 3 -5.18 4.98 14.66
C GLU A 3 -4.80 4.03 13.52
N ILE A 4 -3.67 4.30 12.90
CA ILE A 4 -3.17 3.54 11.75
C ILE A 4 -1.67 3.31 11.87
N ALA A 5 -1.23 2.10 11.53
CA ALA A 5 0.17 1.75 11.38
C ALA A 5 0.40 1.06 10.04
N ILE A 6 1.29 1.61 9.22
CA ILE A 6 1.68 1.07 7.92
C ILE A 6 3.14 0.68 8.00
N ARG A 7 3.43 -0.58 7.67
CA ARG A 7 4.77 -1.14 7.69
C ARG A 7 5.12 -1.65 6.31
N GLY A 8 6.21 -1.14 5.74
CA GLY A 8 6.76 -1.61 4.47
C GLY A 8 7.95 -2.53 4.70
N PHE A 9 8.06 -3.57 3.88
CA PHE A 9 9.10 -4.59 3.90
C PHE A 9 9.73 -4.69 2.52
N ALA A 10 11.05 -4.86 2.48
CA ALA A 10 11.74 -5.13 1.21
C ALA A 10 11.23 -6.45 0.61
N ASN A 11 10.86 -6.42 -0.67
CA ASN A 11 10.50 -7.65 -1.37
C ASN A 11 11.78 -8.35 -1.86
N GLU A 12 12.26 -9.34 -1.10
CA GLU A 12 13.45 -10.13 -1.44
C GLU A 12 13.31 -10.88 -2.79
N LYS A 13 12.07 -11.06 -3.28
CA LYS A 13 11.77 -11.70 -4.55
C LYS A 13 11.56 -10.70 -5.69
N PHE A 14 11.80 -9.40 -5.47
CA PHE A 14 11.67 -8.39 -6.51
C PHE A 14 12.50 -8.75 -7.75
N ASN A 15 11.92 -8.58 -8.93
CA ASN A 15 12.49 -8.90 -10.23
C ASN A 15 12.88 -10.38 -10.44
N THR A 16 12.48 -11.28 -9.54
CA THR A 16 12.62 -12.73 -9.75
C THR A 16 11.47 -13.26 -10.60
N SER A 17 11.74 -14.30 -11.39
CA SER A 17 10.73 -14.99 -12.19
C SER A 17 9.89 -15.95 -11.35
N PHE A 18 8.63 -16.17 -11.75
CA PHE A 18 7.76 -17.20 -11.19
C PHE A 18 7.05 -18.05 -12.26
N GLY A 19 7.49 -17.90 -13.49
CA GLY A 19 6.91 -18.50 -14.68
C GLY A 19 7.56 -17.88 -15.91
N GLN A 20 7.44 -18.53 -17.05
CA GLN A 20 8.05 -18.04 -18.28
C GLN A 20 7.52 -16.64 -18.63
N GLY A 21 8.42 -15.65 -18.64
CA GLY A 21 8.06 -14.24 -18.91
C GLY A 21 7.35 -13.52 -17.76
N LEU A 22 7.09 -14.17 -16.62
CA LEU A 22 6.40 -13.58 -15.47
C LEU A 22 7.39 -13.22 -14.36
N PHE A 23 7.37 -11.96 -13.93
CA PHE A 23 8.29 -11.38 -12.96
C PHE A 23 7.55 -10.69 -11.82
N ARG A 24 8.08 -10.79 -10.61
CA ARG A 24 7.53 -10.06 -9.44
C ARG A 24 7.97 -8.61 -9.49
N ARG A 25 7.01 -7.69 -9.55
CA ARG A 25 7.26 -6.26 -9.75
C ARG A 25 7.03 -5.38 -8.52
N ALA A 26 6.49 -5.91 -7.43
CA ALA A 26 6.30 -5.14 -6.20
C ALA A 26 7.66 -4.83 -5.57
N VAL A 27 7.99 -3.55 -5.42
CA VAL A 27 9.23 -3.06 -4.81
C VAL A 27 9.23 -3.32 -3.30
N PHE A 28 8.10 -3.02 -2.66
CA PHE A 28 7.87 -3.31 -1.24
C PHE A 28 6.56 -4.07 -1.08
N ASN A 29 6.54 -4.98 -0.11
CA ASN A 29 5.29 -5.51 0.43
C ASN A 29 4.97 -4.76 1.72
N GLY A 30 3.73 -4.73 2.15
CA GLY A 30 3.37 -4.02 3.37
C GLY A 30 2.06 -4.46 3.96
N SER A 31 1.86 -4.01 5.19
CA SER A 31 0.63 -4.20 5.95
C SER A 31 0.16 -2.87 6.50
N VAL A 32 -1.15 -2.68 6.48
CA VAL A 32 -1.86 -1.58 7.11
C VAL A 32 -2.68 -2.16 8.25
N GLU A 33 -2.50 -1.64 9.45
CA GLU A 33 -3.23 -2.08 10.65
C GLU A 33 -3.97 -0.87 11.20
N LEU A 34 -5.29 -0.99 11.31
CA LEU A 34 -6.15 0.02 11.93
C LEU A 34 -6.56 -0.45 13.31
N ALA A 35 -6.53 0.44 14.30
CA ALA A 35 -7.12 0.14 15.59
C ALA A 35 -8.62 0.48 15.61
N SER A 36 -9.38 -0.22 16.45
CA SER A 36 -10.75 0.12 16.86
C SER A 36 -11.75 0.50 15.74
N PRO A 37 -12.42 -0.49 15.10
CA PRO A 37 -12.21 -1.93 15.22
C PRO A 37 -10.86 -2.35 14.63
N SER A 38 -10.33 -3.51 15.04
CA SER A 38 -9.10 -4.02 14.43
C SER A 38 -9.38 -4.41 12.98
N GLN A 39 -8.67 -3.81 12.03
CA GLN A 39 -8.73 -4.16 10.62
C GLN A 39 -7.32 -4.26 10.05
N LYS A 40 -7.13 -5.20 9.12
CA LYS A 40 -5.84 -5.43 8.47
C LYS A 40 -5.99 -5.41 6.97
N TYR A 41 -5.15 -4.61 6.32
CA TYR A 41 -5.01 -4.60 4.87
C TYR A 41 -3.57 -4.92 4.48
N LEU A 42 -3.41 -5.38 3.25
CA LEU A 42 -2.12 -5.63 2.63
C LEU A 42 -1.94 -4.70 1.44
N VAL A 43 -0.70 -4.26 1.28
CA VAL A 43 -0.27 -3.39 0.18
C VAL A 43 0.96 -3.99 -0.49
N ASP A 44 1.02 -3.89 -1.81
CA ASP A 44 2.15 -4.24 -2.64
C ASP A 44 2.47 -3.01 -3.50
N PHE A 45 3.64 -2.41 -3.26
CA PHE A 45 4.01 -1.13 -3.87
C PHE A 45 4.70 -1.34 -5.22
N TYR A 46 4.13 -0.77 -6.27
CA TYR A 46 4.64 -0.84 -7.65
C TYR A 46 4.93 0.56 -8.18
N THR A 47 5.70 0.66 -9.27
CA THR A 47 5.76 1.89 -10.06
C THR A 47 4.38 2.21 -10.64
N PHE A 48 4.11 3.49 -10.94
CA PHE A 48 2.83 3.92 -11.48
C PHE A 48 2.41 3.10 -12.72
N ASP A 49 3.30 3.01 -13.71
CA ASP A 49 3.09 2.23 -14.95
C ASP A 49 2.69 0.78 -14.66
N HIS A 50 3.31 0.12 -13.68
CA HIS A 50 2.90 -1.25 -13.38
C HIS A 50 1.59 -1.30 -12.60
N TRP A 51 1.38 -0.38 -11.66
CA TRP A 51 0.20 -0.34 -10.80
C TRP A 51 -1.09 -0.08 -11.58
N GLU A 52 -1.08 0.81 -12.57
CA GLU A 52 -2.27 1.11 -13.37
C GLU A 52 -2.74 -0.10 -14.18
N HIS A 53 -1.81 -0.89 -14.73
CA HIS A 53 -2.12 -2.13 -15.45
C HIS A 53 -2.67 -3.25 -14.55
N LEU A 54 -2.62 -3.08 -13.21
CA LEU A 54 -3.25 -4.00 -12.27
C LEU A 54 -4.71 -3.65 -11.95
N ALA A 55 -5.21 -2.49 -12.42
CA ALA A 55 -6.60 -2.10 -12.23
C ALA A 55 -7.54 -3.07 -12.97
N LYS A 56 -8.62 -3.48 -12.30
CA LYS A 56 -9.59 -4.46 -12.83
C LYS A 56 -11.04 -4.03 -12.69
N SER A 57 -11.35 -3.10 -11.79
CA SER A 57 -12.71 -2.59 -11.58
C SER A 57 -12.85 -1.15 -12.07
N ASP A 58 -14.08 -0.75 -12.40
CA ASP A 58 -14.37 0.62 -12.82
C ASP A 58 -13.91 1.65 -11.78
N VAL A 59 -14.10 1.37 -10.48
CA VAL A 59 -13.63 2.21 -9.37
C VAL A 59 -12.10 2.39 -9.40
N GLN A 60 -11.35 1.33 -9.73
CA GLN A 60 -9.90 1.43 -9.87
C GLN A 60 -9.51 2.25 -11.11
N MET A 61 -10.20 2.06 -12.25
CA MET A 61 -9.95 2.83 -13.47
C MET A 61 -10.26 4.33 -13.30
N ASP A 62 -11.34 4.65 -12.58
CA ASP A 62 -11.68 6.03 -12.20
C ASP A 62 -10.61 6.62 -11.29
N THR A 63 -10.10 5.84 -10.34
CA THR A 63 -9.00 6.23 -9.46
C THR A 63 -7.73 6.52 -10.26
N VAL A 64 -7.36 5.63 -11.20
CA VAL A 64 -6.22 5.85 -12.11
C VAL A 64 -6.40 7.19 -12.85
N THR A 65 -7.56 7.41 -13.46
CA THR A 65 -7.87 8.64 -14.20
C THR A 65 -7.74 9.88 -13.31
N LYS A 66 -8.25 9.82 -12.08
CA LYS A 66 -8.12 10.90 -11.09
C LYS A 66 -6.65 11.20 -10.76
N LEU A 67 -5.83 10.17 -10.51
CA LEU A 67 -4.42 10.35 -10.16
C LEU A 67 -3.58 10.83 -11.35
N VAL A 68 -3.90 10.39 -12.58
CA VAL A 68 -3.35 10.91 -13.84
C VAL A 68 -3.66 12.40 -13.96
N GLY A 69 -4.92 12.79 -13.78
CA GLY A 69 -5.35 14.20 -13.82
C GLY A 69 -4.69 15.07 -12.73
N ALA A 70 -4.36 14.49 -11.58
CA ALA A 70 -3.61 15.13 -10.51
C ALA A 70 -2.08 15.15 -10.73
N GLY A 71 -1.58 14.56 -11.83
CA GLY A 71 -0.16 14.57 -12.17
C GLY A 71 0.71 13.61 -11.35
N ILE A 72 0.13 12.65 -10.64
CA ILE A 72 0.86 11.69 -9.79
C ILE A 72 1.87 10.88 -10.60
N GLN A 73 1.51 10.46 -11.81
CA GLN A 73 2.39 9.72 -12.74
C GLN A 73 3.69 10.45 -13.09
N ALA A 74 3.72 11.79 -13.01
CA ALA A 74 4.89 12.60 -13.34
C ALA A 74 5.87 12.71 -12.16
N GLN A 75 5.47 12.29 -10.97
CA GLN A 75 6.32 12.36 -9.77
C GLN A 75 7.35 11.22 -9.79
N ALA A 76 8.63 11.60 -9.81
CA ALA A 76 9.71 10.64 -9.87
C ALA A 76 9.80 9.78 -8.60
N GLY A 77 9.82 8.46 -8.79
CA GLY A 77 10.02 7.48 -7.71
C GLY A 77 8.79 7.23 -6.84
N ILE A 78 7.61 7.72 -7.23
CA ILE A 78 6.37 7.41 -6.53
C ILE A 78 6.00 5.93 -6.70
N LEU A 79 5.50 5.33 -5.62
CA LEU A 79 5.06 3.95 -5.59
C LEU A 79 3.60 3.87 -5.15
N LEU A 80 2.84 2.97 -5.78
CA LEU A 80 1.41 2.85 -5.56
C LEU A 80 1.01 1.39 -5.29
N SER A 81 -0.04 1.23 -4.49
CA SER A 81 -0.63 -0.07 -4.18
C SER A 81 -2.15 0.02 -4.19
N TRP A 82 -2.78 -1.01 -4.75
CA TRP A 82 -4.18 -1.33 -4.45
C TRP A 82 -4.29 -1.96 -3.06
N LEU A 83 -5.48 -1.96 -2.47
CA LEU A 83 -5.71 -2.53 -1.15
C LEU A 83 -6.29 -3.95 -1.23
N LEU A 84 -5.76 -4.83 -0.39
CA LEU A 84 -6.38 -6.12 -0.10
C LEU A 84 -6.77 -6.14 1.37
N HIS A 85 -8.06 -6.30 1.69
CA HIS A 85 -8.48 -6.65 3.04
C HIS A 85 -8.00 -8.05 3.37
N TYR A 86 -7.49 -8.23 4.60
CA TYR A 86 -6.96 -9.49 5.09
C TYR A 86 -7.68 -9.89 6.36
N GLU A 87 -8.42 -10.99 6.28
CA GLU A 87 -9.08 -11.62 7.43
C GLU A 87 -8.09 -12.55 8.16
N PRO A 88 -7.60 -12.21 9.36
CA PRO A 88 -6.56 -12.99 10.03
C PRO A 88 -6.98 -14.41 10.40
N LEU A 89 -8.25 -14.64 10.73
CA LEU A 89 -8.74 -15.95 11.16
C LEU A 89 -8.81 -16.95 10.00
N SER A 90 -9.37 -16.52 8.86
CA SER A 90 -9.50 -17.36 7.66
C SER A 90 -8.28 -17.30 6.74
N LYS A 91 -7.38 -16.33 6.95
CA LYS A 91 -6.25 -15.98 6.08
C LYS A 91 -6.69 -15.60 4.66
N THR A 92 -7.94 -15.17 4.50
CA THR A 92 -8.51 -14.79 3.21
C THR A 92 -8.07 -13.38 2.85
N LYS A 93 -7.84 -13.17 1.55
CA LYS A 93 -7.55 -11.85 0.97
C LYS A 93 -8.67 -11.47 0.01
N THR A 94 -9.29 -10.33 0.23
CA THR A 94 -10.33 -9.78 -0.65
C THR A 94 -9.90 -8.41 -1.16
N PRO A 95 -10.14 -8.09 -2.45
CA PRO A 95 -9.97 -6.73 -2.94
C PRO A 95 -10.82 -5.75 -2.12
N ALA A 96 -10.22 -4.63 -1.71
CA ALA A 96 -10.92 -3.51 -1.09
C ALA A 96 -10.74 -2.27 -1.98
N ASN A 97 -11.75 -1.40 -2.05
CA ASN A 97 -11.58 -0.15 -2.79
C ASN A 97 -10.67 0.79 -2.00
N GLY A 98 -9.96 1.62 -2.75
CA GLY A 98 -8.93 2.49 -2.20
C GLY A 98 -7.53 2.15 -2.71
N TYR A 99 -6.58 2.97 -2.29
CA TYR A 99 -5.22 2.94 -2.79
C TYR A 99 -4.27 3.52 -1.74
N CYS A 100 -2.99 3.20 -1.89
CA CYS A 100 -1.92 3.72 -1.06
C CYS A 100 -0.80 4.25 -1.97
N ILE A 101 -0.39 5.48 -1.74
CA ILE A 101 0.69 6.18 -2.43
C ILE A 101 1.82 6.38 -1.43
N TYR A 102 3.01 5.90 -1.80
CA TYR A 102 4.23 6.13 -1.05
C TYR A 102 5.20 6.94 -1.92
N ALA A 103 5.65 8.08 -1.39
CA ALA A 103 6.67 8.93 -1.98
C ALA A 103 7.97 8.84 -1.14
N PRO A 104 8.92 7.97 -1.51
CA PRO A 104 10.15 7.77 -0.73
C PRO A 104 11.00 9.03 -0.57
N ASN A 105 10.97 9.91 -1.58
CA ASN A 105 11.78 11.13 -1.62
C ASN A 105 11.31 12.17 -0.59
N SER A 106 9.99 12.41 -0.50
CA SER A 106 9.41 13.32 0.49
C SER A 106 9.15 12.66 1.85
N LYS A 107 9.27 11.33 1.93
CA LYS A 107 8.91 10.51 3.10
C LYS A 107 7.45 10.72 3.49
N GLU A 108 6.58 10.77 2.49
CA GLU A 108 5.15 10.92 2.66
C GLU A 108 4.45 9.66 2.18
N LEU A 109 3.40 9.26 2.91
CA LEU A 109 2.53 8.19 2.51
C LEU A 109 1.08 8.64 2.67
N HIS A 110 0.34 8.57 1.57
CA HIS A 110 -1.10 8.83 1.54
C HIS A 110 -1.85 7.51 1.32
N ILE A 111 -2.89 7.26 2.10
CA ILE A 111 -3.75 6.09 1.94
C ILE A 111 -5.21 6.53 2.02
N ALA A 112 -6.02 6.03 1.11
CA ALA A 112 -7.46 6.16 1.12
C ALA A 112 -8.07 4.76 1.07
N ILE A 113 -8.94 4.45 2.03
CA ILE A 113 -9.64 3.17 2.13
C ILE A 113 -11.13 3.44 1.98
N ASP A 114 -11.77 2.71 1.07
CA ASP A 114 -13.22 2.71 0.87
C ASP A 114 -13.74 1.27 0.91
N ASP A 115 -13.91 0.74 2.11
CA ASP A 115 -14.34 -0.62 2.38
C ASP A 115 -15.63 -0.61 3.22
N PRO A 116 -16.79 -0.35 2.58
CA PRO A 116 -18.07 -0.29 3.27
C PRO A 116 -18.48 -1.65 3.86
N THR A 117 -18.00 -2.77 3.30
CA THR A 117 -18.25 -4.11 3.81
C THR A 117 -17.67 -4.31 5.21
N ASN A 118 -16.49 -3.74 5.47
CA ASN A 118 -15.83 -3.77 6.78
C ASN A 118 -15.95 -2.45 7.56
N GLN A 119 -16.91 -1.59 7.17
CA GLN A 119 -17.20 -0.30 7.81
C GLN A 119 -15.96 0.60 7.98
N THR A 120 -15.08 0.62 6.97
CA THR A 120 -13.87 1.42 6.98
C THR A 120 -13.85 2.33 5.76
N GLN A 121 -14.07 3.63 5.97
CA GLN A 121 -14.06 4.66 4.93
C GLN A 121 -13.31 5.87 5.46
N ASP A 122 -12.01 5.88 5.24
CA ASP A 122 -11.09 6.81 5.90
C ASP A 122 -9.89 7.11 4.99
N GLU A 123 -9.28 8.28 5.19
CA GLU A 123 -8.05 8.67 4.52
C GLU A 123 -7.02 9.21 5.51
N TRP A 124 -5.74 8.98 5.21
CA TRP A 124 -4.63 9.45 6.02
C TRP A 124 -3.49 9.92 5.13
N THR A 125 -2.82 10.98 5.58
CA THR A 125 -1.50 11.39 5.09
C THR A 125 -0.53 11.33 6.26
N LEU A 126 0.51 10.51 6.13
CA LEU A 126 1.42 10.13 7.21
C LEU A 126 2.87 10.44 6.80
N ASN A 127 3.65 10.87 7.79
CA ASN A 127 5.10 10.95 7.64
C ASN A 127 5.71 9.55 7.78
N VAL A 128 6.66 9.25 6.91
CA VAL A 128 7.35 7.96 6.84
C VAL A 128 8.68 8.04 7.56
N HIS A 129 8.88 7.11 8.49
CA HIS A 129 10.12 6.91 9.21
C HIS A 129 10.82 5.66 8.70
N ASN A 130 11.99 5.85 8.08
CA ASN A 130 12.82 4.72 7.64
C ASN A 130 13.45 4.01 8.85
N CYS A 131 13.38 2.69 8.85
CA CYS A 131 13.93 1.88 9.92
C CYS A 131 15.44 1.66 9.70
N LYS A 132 16.22 1.76 10.78
CA LYS A 132 17.69 1.52 10.73
C LYS A 132 18.05 0.03 10.63
N ALA A 133 17.15 -0.85 11.07
CA ALA A 133 17.40 -2.28 11.12
C ALA A 133 16.97 -2.95 9.81
N THR A 134 17.92 -3.58 9.12
CA THR A 134 17.66 -4.39 7.92
C THR A 134 17.58 -5.88 8.27
N GLY A 135 16.72 -6.65 7.59
CA GLY A 135 16.67 -8.11 7.70
C GLY A 135 15.29 -8.70 7.40
N THR A 136 15.22 -10.01 7.29
CA THR A 136 13.97 -10.75 7.04
C THR A 136 12.93 -10.44 8.12
N ASN A 137 11.70 -10.15 7.70
CA ASN A 137 10.57 -9.73 8.55
C ASN A 137 10.76 -8.42 9.34
N LYS A 138 11.79 -7.63 9.03
CA LYS A 138 11.94 -6.29 9.62
C LYS A 138 11.40 -5.25 8.65
N PRO A 139 10.55 -4.32 9.12
CA PRO A 139 10.09 -3.24 8.27
C PRO A 139 11.29 -2.37 7.88
N VAL A 140 11.31 -1.94 6.63
CA VAL A 140 12.27 -0.95 6.11
C VAL A 140 11.78 0.47 6.33
N PHE A 141 10.46 0.65 6.46
CA PHE A 141 9.85 1.91 6.86
C PHE A 141 8.55 1.68 7.65
N ILE A 142 8.18 2.67 8.44
CA ILE A 142 6.91 2.74 9.17
C ILE A 142 6.28 4.12 8.95
N ALA A 143 4.98 4.16 8.71
CA ALA A 143 4.18 5.38 8.70
C ALA A 143 3.01 5.20 9.66
N THR A 144 2.86 6.10 10.63
CA THR A 144 1.84 5.95 11.67
C THR A 144 1.46 7.29 12.28
N ASN A 145 0.24 7.38 12.81
CA ASN A 145 -0.23 8.49 13.64
C ASN A 145 -0.30 8.13 15.13
N VAL A 146 0.20 6.95 15.52
CA VAL A 146 0.39 6.59 16.93
C VAL A 146 1.85 6.77 17.32
N ASP A 147 2.09 7.09 18.60
CA ASP A 147 3.44 7.22 19.12
C ASP A 147 4.19 5.89 19.02
N LEU A 148 5.37 5.95 18.38
CA LEU A 148 6.32 4.86 18.32
C LEU A 148 7.15 4.88 19.61
N HIS A 149 6.64 4.26 20.69
CA HIS A 149 7.41 4.07 21.92
C HIS A 149 8.51 3.02 21.77
#